data_AF-A0A965AUZ9-F1
#
_entry.id   AF-A0A965AUZ9-F1
#
_cell.length_a   1.000
_cell.length_b   1.000
_cell.length_c   1.000
_cell.angle_alpha   90.00
_cell.angle_beta   90.00
_cell.angle_gamma   90.00
#
_symmetry.space_group_name_H-M   'P 1'
#
loop_
_entity.id
_entity.type
_entity.pdbx_description
1 polymer ?
#
loop_
_entity_poly.entity_id
_entity_poly.type
_entity_poly.pdbx_seq_one_letter_code
_entity_poly.pdbx_strand_id
1 'polypeptide(L)'
;MQAHSPPNSLPPPSSAFLKGLLDPAAYPHPTGPIKLVETHISWVFLTGDYAYKLKKPVSLGFLDFSTLQARRDCCQEELRLNGRFAPELYLASVPITGPVNRPQVEG
;
A
#
# COMPACT_ATOMS: atom_id res chain seq x y z
N MET A 1 7.31 -30.91 15.31
CA MET A 1 6.24 -29.95 14.96
C MET A 1 6.10 -28.96 16.09
N GLN A 2 6.70 -27.78 15.96
CA GLN A 2 6.30 -26.61 16.77
C GLN A 2 6.02 -25.50 15.78
N ALA A 3 4.76 -25.09 15.74
CA ALA A 3 4.31 -23.95 14.95
C ALA A 3 4.97 -22.70 15.56
N HIS A 4 5.90 -22.10 14.83
CA HIS A 4 6.34 -20.74 15.09
C HIS A 4 5.13 -19.83 14.83
N SER A 5 4.53 -19.29 15.88
CA SER A 5 3.54 -18.22 15.75
C SER A 5 4.21 -17.01 15.09
N PRO A 6 3.66 -16.43 14.02
CA PRO A 6 4.25 -15.23 13.44
C PRO A 6 4.01 -14.03 14.38
N PRO A 7 5.00 -13.15 14.58
CA PRO A 7 4.82 -11.96 15.41
C PRO A 7 4.03 -10.90 14.62
N ASN A 8 3.03 -10.30 15.27
CA ASN A 8 2.34 -9.07 14.86
C ASN A 8 2.03 -8.92 13.35
N SER A 9 1.16 -9.79 12.83
CA SER A 9 0.43 -9.48 11.60
C SER A 9 -0.67 -8.46 11.93
N LEU A 10 -0.50 -7.21 11.50
CA LEU A 10 -1.60 -6.26 11.43
C LEU A 10 -2.74 -6.92 10.62
N PRO A 11 -4.01 -6.82 11.08
CA PRO A 11 -5.13 -7.37 10.32
C PRO A 11 -5.14 -6.77 8.91
N PRO A 12 -5.67 -7.51 7.92
CA PRO A 12 -5.86 -6.96 6.59
C PRO A 12 -6.61 -5.63 6.67
N PRO A 13 -6.27 -4.64 5.81
CA PRO A 13 -6.95 -3.37 5.85
C PRO A 13 -8.45 -3.60 5.73
N SER A 14 -9.19 -3.10 6.73
CA SER A 14 -10.63 -3.26 6.79
C SER A 14 -11.30 -2.46 5.66
N SER A 15 -12.58 -2.74 5.41
CA SER A 15 -13.39 -1.92 4.49
C SER A 15 -13.35 -0.43 4.87
N ALA A 16 -13.25 -0.11 6.17
CA ALA A 16 -13.13 1.27 6.64
C ALA A 16 -11.80 1.92 6.23
N PHE A 17 -10.68 1.18 6.29
CA PHE A 17 -9.38 1.67 5.85
C PHE A 17 -9.36 1.98 4.35
N LEU A 18 -9.84 1.06 3.53
CA LEU A 18 -9.88 1.27 2.09
C LEU A 18 -10.84 2.41 1.71
N LYS A 19 -11.98 2.54 2.41
CA LYS A 19 -12.89 3.67 2.24
C LYS A 19 -12.25 5.00 2.63
N GLY A 20 -11.46 5.02 3.71
CA GLY A 20 -10.74 6.23 4.13
C GLY A 20 -9.72 6.71 3.09
N LEU A 21 -9.06 5.79 2.39
CA LEU A 21 -8.17 6.12 1.26
C LEU A 21 -8.92 6.55 -0.03
N LEU A 22 -10.25 6.50 -0.04
CA LEU A 22 -11.05 7.10 -1.12
C LEU A 22 -11.45 8.56 -0.81
N ASP A 23 -11.08 9.08 0.35
CA ASP A 23 -11.27 10.48 0.72
C ASP A 23 -10.12 11.33 0.17
N PRO A 24 -10.40 12.37 -0.64
CA PRO A 24 -9.41 13.36 -1.06
C PRO A 24 -8.54 13.91 0.06
N ALA A 25 -9.07 14.05 1.27
CA ALA A 25 -8.36 14.55 2.45
C ALA A 25 -7.37 13.55 3.06
N ALA A 26 -7.21 12.35 2.48
CA ALA A 26 -6.19 11.39 2.87
C ALA A 26 -4.82 11.64 2.21
N TYR A 27 -4.73 12.59 1.28
CA TYR A 27 -3.54 12.81 0.45
C TYR A 27 -2.96 14.23 0.68
N PRO A 28 -1.62 14.39 0.63
CA PRO A 28 -0.96 15.66 0.92
C PRO A 28 -1.02 16.68 -0.23
N HIS A 29 -1.74 16.34 -1.31
CA HIS A 29 -1.85 17.15 -2.51
C HIS A 29 -3.33 17.24 -2.95
N PRO A 30 -3.71 18.25 -3.76
CA PRO A 30 -5.04 18.28 -4.35
C PRO A 30 -5.32 16.99 -5.13
N THR A 31 -6.49 16.41 -4.88
CA THR A 31 -6.94 15.19 -5.56
C THR A 31 -8.29 15.43 -6.23
N GLY A 32 -8.46 14.83 -7.41
CA GLY A 32 -9.78 14.69 -8.02
C GLY A 32 -10.55 13.51 -7.43
N PRO A 33 -11.64 13.08 -8.08
CA PRO A 33 -12.32 11.83 -7.71
C PRO A 33 -11.34 10.64 -7.74
N ILE A 34 -11.22 9.94 -6.61
CA ILE A 34 -10.27 8.84 -6.46
C ILE A 34 -10.86 7.56 -7.06
N LYS A 35 -10.13 6.95 -7.99
CA LYS A 35 -10.51 5.64 -8.54
C LYS A 35 -9.65 4.54 -7.93
N LEU A 36 -10.30 3.51 -7.40
CA LEU A 36 -9.64 2.29 -6.96
C LEU A 36 -9.60 1.26 -8.08
N VAL A 37 -8.41 0.74 -8.36
CA VAL A 37 -8.17 -0.43 -9.20
C VAL A 37 -7.62 -1.55 -8.32
N GLU A 38 -8.26 -2.72 -8.38
CA GLU A 38 -7.85 -3.88 -7.60
C GLU A 38 -7.16 -4.91 -8.50
N THR A 39 -6.05 -5.44 -8.01
CA THR A 39 -5.33 -6.57 -8.61
C THR A 39 -5.30 -7.75 -7.63
N HIS A 40 -4.72 -8.87 -8.00
CA HIS A 40 -4.55 -10.01 -7.09
C HIS A 40 -3.74 -9.68 -5.83
N ILE A 41 -2.73 -8.80 -5.92
CA ILE A 41 -1.75 -8.56 -4.85
C ILE A 41 -1.64 -7.10 -4.41
N SER A 42 -2.40 -6.20 -5.01
CA SER A 42 -2.34 -4.76 -4.70
C SER A 42 -3.67 -4.05 -4.95
N TRP A 43 -3.87 -2.97 -4.21
CA TRP A 43 -4.83 -1.91 -4.51
C TRP A 43 -4.09 -0.71 -5.10
N VAL A 44 -4.63 -0.09 -6.14
CA VAL A 44 -4.06 1.10 -6.77
C VAL A 44 -5.09 2.22 -6.72
N PHE A 45 -4.72 3.33 -6.09
CA PHE A 45 -5.54 4.53 -5.96
C PHE A 45 -5.05 5.56 -6.96
N LEU A 46 -5.90 5.94 -7.91
CA LEU A 46 -5.61 6.97 -8.90
C LEU A 46 -6.15 8.30 -8.37
N THR A 47 -5.26 9.26 -8.10
CA THR A 47 -5.58 10.50 -7.37
C THR A 47 -5.43 11.76 -8.22
N GLY A 48 -5.29 11.60 -9.54
CA GLY A 48 -4.98 12.67 -10.49
C GLY A 48 -3.58 12.46 -11.02
N ASP A 49 -2.68 13.38 -10.71
CA ASP A 49 -1.28 13.36 -11.17
C ASP A 49 -0.46 12.21 -10.56
N TYR A 50 -0.93 11.63 -9.46
CA TYR A 50 -0.27 10.53 -8.76
C TYR A 50 -1.11 9.25 -8.74
N ALA A 51 -0.43 8.13 -8.63
CA ALA A 51 -1.02 6.82 -8.38
C ALA A 51 -0.33 6.17 -7.19
N TYR A 52 -1.11 5.75 -6.19
CA TYR A 52 -0.60 5.09 -4.99
C TYR A 52 -0.90 3.60 -5.03
N LYS A 53 0.14 2.76 -4.94
CA LYS A 53 0.01 1.30 -4.91
C LYS A 53 0.21 0.78 -3.49
N LEU A 54 -0.81 0.13 -2.96
CA LEU A 54 -0.77 -0.54 -1.66
C LEU A 54 -0.73 -2.06 -1.85
N LYS A 55 0.30 -2.72 -1.31
CA LYS A 55 0.42 -4.19 -1.32
C LYS A 55 -0.61 -4.81 -0.37
N LYS A 56 -1.32 -5.84 -0.84
CA LYS A 56 -2.27 -6.60 0.00
C LYS A 56 -1.51 -7.47 1.00
N PRO A 57 -2.04 -7.68 2.22
CA PRO A 57 -1.45 -8.58 3.20
C PRO A 57 -1.83 -10.03 2.89
N VAL A 58 -1.21 -10.59 1.86
CA VAL A 58 -1.49 -11.94 1.36
C VAL A 58 -0.23 -12.80 1.37
N SER A 59 -0.40 -14.11 1.50
CA SER A 59 0.64 -15.10 1.24
C SER A 59 0.10 -16.10 0.22
N LEU A 60 0.75 -16.20 -0.93
CA LEU A 60 0.30 -17.00 -2.09
C LEU A 60 1.22 -18.21 -2.36
N GLY A 61 2.08 -18.57 -1.40
CA GLY A 61 3.05 -19.66 -1.52
C GLY A 61 4.31 -19.30 -2.31
N PHE A 62 4.20 -18.52 -3.38
CA PHE A 62 5.33 -17.97 -4.14
C PHE A 62 5.62 -16.48 -3.82
N LEU A 63 4.76 -15.86 -3.02
CA LEU A 63 4.83 -14.46 -2.63
C LEU A 63 4.31 -14.31 -1.21
N ASP A 64 5.06 -13.62 -0.36
CA ASP A 64 4.65 -13.33 1.01
C ASP A 64 4.68 -11.83 1.32
N PHE A 65 3.49 -11.27 1.48
CA PHE A 65 3.23 -9.90 1.92
C PHE A 65 2.48 -9.87 3.25
N SER A 66 2.45 -10.97 4.00
CA SER A 66 1.67 -11.09 5.23
C SER A 66 2.07 -10.07 6.30
N THR A 67 3.35 -9.74 6.42
CA THR A 67 3.87 -8.78 7.40
C THR A 67 4.05 -7.39 6.81
N LEU A 68 3.99 -6.36 7.66
CA LEU A 68 4.26 -4.98 7.24
C LEU A 68 5.70 -4.82 6.73
N GLN A 69 6.66 -5.47 7.39
CA GLN A 69 8.06 -5.44 6.98
C GLN A 69 8.25 -6.05 5.59
N ALA A 70 7.67 -7.22 5.31
CA ALA A 70 7.77 -7.84 3.99
C ALA A 70 7.16 -6.96 2.88
N ARG A 71 6.04 -6.28 3.16
CA ARG A 71 5.46 -5.31 2.23
C ARG A 71 6.39 -4.12 1.99
N ARG A 72 7.00 -3.58 3.05
CA ARG A 72 7.95 -2.46 2.96
C ARG A 72 9.17 -2.83 2.12
N ASP A 73 9.79 -3.97 2.41
CA ASP A 73 10.98 -4.45 1.69
C ASP A 73 10.66 -4.66 0.21
N CYS A 74 9.49 -5.24 -0.11
CA CYS A 74 9.05 -5.38 -1.49
C CYS A 74 8.82 -4.03 -2.19
N CYS A 75 8.20 -3.05 -1.52
CA CYS A 75 8.03 -1.71 -2.11
C CYS A 75 9.39 -1.05 -2.40
N GLN A 76 10.37 -1.21 -1.50
CA GLN A 76 11.72 -0.69 -1.71
C GLN A 76 12.42 -1.37 -2.89
N GLU A 77 12.32 -2.69 -2.99
CA GLU A 77 12.87 -3.43 -4.14
C GLU A 77 12.16 -3.09 -5.45
N GLU A 78 10.84 -2.89 -5.44
CA GLU A 78 10.08 -2.45 -6.60
C GLU A 78 10.55 -1.07 -7.08
N LEU A 79 10.76 -0.12 -6.18
CA LEU A 79 11.34 1.20 -6.52
C LEU A 79 12.77 1.07 -7.06
N ARG A 80 13.64 0.32 -6.36
CA ARG A 80 15.04 0.13 -6.77
C ARG A 80 15.14 -0.52 -8.14
N LEU A 81 14.31 -1.54 -8.39
CA LEU A 81 14.36 -2.32 -9.62
C LEU A 81 13.71 -1.56 -10.78
N ASN A 82 12.48 -1.09 -10.60
CA ASN A 82 11.67 -0.51 -11.67
C ASN A 82 11.94 0.98 -11.89
N GLY A 83 12.33 1.72 -10.85
CA GLY A 83 12.69 3.14 -10.97
C GLY A 83 13.89 3.40 -11.88
N ARG A 84 14.75 2.40 -12.11
CA ARG A 84 15.81 2.48 -13.13
C ARG A 84 15.27 2.50 -14.56
N PHE A 85 14.07 1.97 -14.78
CA PHE A 85 13.45 1.85 -16.11
C PHE A 85 12.31 2.85 -16.32
N ALA A 86 11.70 3.36 -15.25
CA ALA A 86 10.62 4.34 -15.30
C ALA A 86 10.69 5.28 -14.07
N PRO A 87 11.72 6.13 -13.97
CA PRO A 87 11.93 7.00 -12.81
C PRO A 87 10.79 7.98 -12.57
N GLU A 88 10.08 8.39 -13.62
CA GLU A 88 8.89 9.25 -13.55
C GLU A 88 7.63 8.55 -13.01
N LEU A 89 7.61 7.21 -12.97
CA LEU A 89 6.49 6.44 -12.42
C LEU A 89 6.74 5.94 -10.99
N TYR A 90 7.99 5.68 -10.64
CA TYR A 90 8.39 5.09 -9.35
C TYR A 90 9.06 6.14 -8.47
N LEU A 91 8.24 7.06 -7.95
CA LEU A 91 8.72 8.26 -7.26
C LEU A 91 9.25 8.00 -5.85
N ALA A 92 8.47 7.32 -5.01
CA ALA A 92 8.81 7.09 -3.61
C ALA A 92 7.97 5.97 -2.98
N SER A 93 8.44 5.47 -1.83
CA SER A 93 7.66 4.61 -0.92
C SER A 93 7.37 5.43 0.31
N VAL A 94 6.10 5.68 0.55
CA VAL A 94 5.62 6.57 1.61
C VAL A 94 4.78 5.81 2.64
N PRO A 95 4.78 6.24 3.91
CA PRO A 95 3.95 5.61 4.93
C PRO A 95 2.47 5.96 4.76
N ILE A 96 1.61 5.10 5.31
CA ILE A 96 0.22 5.44 5.61
C ILE A 96 0.08 5.45 7.13
N THR A 97 -0.36 6.58 7.66
CA THR A 97 -0.46 6.92 9.08
C THR A 97 -1.92 7.19 9.46
N GLY A 98 -2.15 7.53 10.74
CA GLY A 98 -3.49 7.85 11.25
C GLY A 98 -4.32 6.62 11.65
N PRO A 99 -5.54 6.86 12.18
CA PRO A 99 -6.44 5.79 12.57
C PRO A 99 -7.05 5.08 11.35
N VAL A 100 -7.48 3.83 11.54
CA VAL A 100 -8.02 2.96 10.48
C VAL A 100 -9.17 3.60 9.69
N ASN A 101 -10.00 4.43 10.32
CA ASN A 101 -11.14 5.10 9.68
C ASN A 101 -10.80 6.46 9.06
N ARG A 102 -9.58 6.98 9.28
CA ARG A 102 -9.10 8.24 8.72
C ARG A 102 -7.60 8.14 8.42
N PRO A 103 -7.21 7.26 7.49
CA PRO A 103 -5.81 7.10 7.10
C PRO A 103 -5.30 8.38 6.44
N GLN A 104 -3.98 8.59 6.50
CA GLN A 104 -3.27 9.70 5.87
C GLN A 104 -2.04 9.16 5.14
N VAL A 105 -1.81 9.62 3.91
CA VAL A 105 -0.62 9.30 3.13
C VAL A 105 0.44 10.34 3.43
N GLU A 106 1.68 9.90 3.71
CA GLU A 106 2.84 10.73 4.07
C GLU A 106 2.83 11.40 5.45
N GLY A 107 1.70 11.44 6.18
CA GLY A 107 1.67 11.98 7.54
C GLY A 107 0.28 12.35 8.01
#